data_AF-A0A3P6UUC9-F1
#
_entry.id   AF-A0A3P6UUC9-F1
#
_cell.length_a   1.000
_cell.length_b   1.000
_cell.length_c   1.000
_cell.angle_alpha   90.00
_cell.angle_beta   90.00
_cell.angle_gamma   90.00
#
_symmetry.space_group_name_H-M   'P 1'
#
loop_
_entity.id
_entity.type
_entity.pdbx_description
1 polymer ?
#
loop_
_entity_poly.entity_id
_entity_poly.type
_entity_poly.pdbx_seq_one_letter_code
_entity_poly.pdbx_strand_id
1 'polypeptide(L)'
;MQPNAKGWRRTVTQLMLLTFVVLEWVLVMDCVTQSFWISLCIILSVIVECLAVPMTSTVCGACAMVVTEMEIMIAELEEKKQRKYYHLPSGTGNQDFNRPSSRSESQLSEILENVCDKSSEWTAVIHPRTGKGVYARRATLKLIQVPEHITIHQFEDACSDFLDSYEDRLINFAHKKHEEPVSQFCHETIKVCTAVDVTPMTDEESGKTQILSDEEKEKAVERALNKLKRKDEEKRDDEL
;
A
#
# COMPACT_ATOMS: atom_id res chain seq x y z
N MET A 1 -19.26 84.73 -26.92
CA MET A 1 -19.77 83.36 -26.75
C MET A 1 -19.26 82.81 -25.42
N GLN A 2 -20.11 82.69 -24.40
CA GLN A 2 -19.78 82.05 -23.13
C GLN A 2 -20.04 80.54 -23.23
N PRO A 3 -19.04 79.66 -23.01
CA PRO A 3 -19.26 78.22 -23.03
C PRO A 3 -20.03 77.77 -21.78
N ASN A 4 -20.99 76.88 -22.01
CA ASN A 4 -22.01 76.44 -21.08
C ASN A 4 -21.42 75.50 -20.00
N ALA A 5 -20.91 76.07 -18.89
CA ALA A 5 -20.20 75.37 -17.81
C ALA A 5 -21.03 74.34 -17.00
N LYS A 6 -22.31 74.15 -17.34
CA LYS A 6 -23.22 73.20 -16.66
C LYS A 6 -23.19 71.78 -17.25
N GLY A 7 -22.83 71.64 -18.53
CA GLY A 7 -22.75 70.32 -19.19
C GLY A 7 -21.55 69.48 -18.73
N TRP A 8 -20.41 70.13 -18.48
CA TRP A 8 -19.15 69.45 -18.19
C TRP A 8 -19.08 68.81 -16.79
N ARG A 9 -19.78 69.39 -15.79
CA ARG A 9 -19.84 68.79 -14.44
C ARG A 9 -20.63 67.49 -14.41
N ARG A 10 -21.70 67.37 -15.21
CA ARG A 10 -22.52 66.14 -15.27
C ARG A 10 -21.76 64.99 -15.91
N THR A 11 -21.02 65.24 -16.99
CA THR A 11 -20.23 64.20 -17.67
C THR A 11 -19.07 63.70 -16.82
N VAL A 12 -18.38 64.58 -16.07
CA VAL A 12 -17.29 64.18 -15.16
C VAL A 12 -17.82 63.34 -13.98
N THR A 13 -18.97 63.72 -13.41
CA THR A 13 -19.59 62.96 -12.30
C THR A 13 -20.07 61.59 -12.77
N GLN A 14 -20.62 61.49 -13.98
CA GLN A 14 -21.08 60.23 -14.56
C GLN A 14 -19.91 59.30 -14.91
N LEU A 15 -18.78 59.85 -15.38
CA LEU A 15 -17.56 59.07 -15.62
C LEU A 15 -16.95 58.53 -14.32
N MET A 16 -16.91 59.33 -13.25
CA MET A 16 -16.40 58.89 -11.95
C MET A 16 -17.26 57.79 -11.32
N LEU A 17 -18.59 57.88 -11.43
CA LEU A 17 -19.50 56.84 -10.94
C LEU A 17 -19.33 55.53 -11.72
N LEU A 18 -19.16 55.60 -13.04
CA LEU A 18 -18.88 54.42 -13.87
C LEU A 18 -17.54 53.77 -13.49
N THR A 19 -16.49 54.55 -13.26
CA THR A 19 -15.19 54.00 -12.83
C THR A 19 -15.23 53.39 -11.43
N PHE A 20 -16.01 53.96 -10.50
CA PHE A 20 -16.17 53.43 -9.14
C PHE A 20 -16.92 52.11 -9.13
N VAL A 21 -18.01 52.02 -9.90
CA VAL A 21 -18.77 50.78 -10.09
C VAL A 21 -17.86 49.71 -10.71
N VAL A 22 -17.13 50.01 -11.79
CA VAL A 22 -16.20 49.04 -12.41
C VAL A 22 -15.13 48.54 -11.45
N LEU A 23 -14.58 49.40 -10.56
CA LEU A 23 -13.61 48.98 -9.54
C LEU A 23 -14.23 48.04 -8.49
N GLU A 24 -15.46 48.29 -8.04
CA GLU A 24 -16.18 47.39 -7.12
C GLU A 24 -16.43 46.01 -7.75
N TRP A 25 -16.81 45.95 -9.03
CA TRP A 25 -17.02 44.67 -9.73
C TRP A 25 -15.72 43.88 -9.93
N VAL A 26 -14.60 44.55 -10.22
CA VAL A 26 -13.29 43.90 -10.36
C VAL A 26 -12.83 43.31 -9.03
N LEU A 27 -12.95 44.06 -7.92
CA LEU A 27 -12.60 43.56 -6.58
C LEU A 27 -13.47 42.38 -6.14
N VAL A 28 -14.77 42.41 -6.48
CA VAL A 28 -15.67 41.29 -6.20
C VAL A 28 -15.32 40.06 -7.04
N MET A 29 -14.94 40.22 -8.32
CA MET A 29 -14.52 39.08 -9.17
C MET A 29 -13.20 38.45 -8.70
N ASP A 30 -12.23 39.23 -8.25
CA ASP A 30 -10.97 38.71 -7.66
C ASP A 30 -11.25 37.92 -6.36
N CYS A 31 -12.18 38.41 -5.53
CA CYS A 31 -12.56 37.73 -4.29
C CYS A 31 -13.32 36.42 -4.56
N VAL A 32 -14.18 36.37 -5.58
CA VAL A 32 -14.91 35.16 -5.99
C VAL A 32 -13.98 34.13 -6.61
N THR A 33 -13.05 34.55 -7.47
CA THR A 33 -12.05 33.65 -8.05
C THR A 33 -11.13 33.07 -6.98
N GLN A 34 -10.61 33.91 -6.06
CA GLN A 34 -9.76 33.44 -4.97
C GLN A 34 -10.49 32.47 -4.01
N SER A 35 -11.77 32.71 -3.73
CA SER A 35 -12.60 31.79 -2.94
C SER A 35 -12.80 30.44 -3.64
N PHE A 36 -12.95 30.43 -4.96
CA PHE A 36 -13.06 29.21 -5.76
C PHE A 36 -11.76 28.39 -5.73
N TRP A 37 -10.59 29.03 -5.86
CA TRP A 37 -9.30 28.36 -5.74
C TRP A 37 -9.08 27.75 -4.35
N ILE A 38 -9.41 28.47 -3.27
CA ILE A 38 -9.31 27.96 -1.90
C ILE A 38 -10.25 26.76 -1.71
N SER A 39 -11.50 26.87 -2.17
CA SER A 39 -12.46 25.76 -2.10
C SER A 39 -11.98 24.55 -2.89
N LEU A 40 -11.40 24.74 -4.08
CA LEU A 40 -10.84 23.66 -4.89
C LEU A 40 -9.65 23.00 -4.19
N CYS A 41 -8.75 23.77 -3.57
CA CYS A 41 -7.62 23.22 -2.80
C CYS A 41 -8.11 22.38 -1.60
N ILE A 42 -9.10 22.87 -0.85
CA ILE A 42 -9.67 22.12 0.28
C ILE A 42 -10.31 20.82 -0.21
N ILE A 43 -11.08 20.87 -1.30
CA ILE A 43 -11.71 19.67 -1.89
C ILE A 43 -10.63 18.69 -2.36
N LEU A 44 -9.56 19.15 -3.01
CA LEU A 44 -8.45 18.31 -3.44
C LEU A 44 -7.72 17.67 -2.25
N SER A 45 -7.47 18.40 -1.16
CA SER A 45 -6.87 17.86 0.06
C SER A 45 -7.75 16.76 0.68
N VAL A 46 -9.07 16.97 0.76
CA VAL A 46 -10.02 15.96 1.26
C VAL A 46 -10.06 14.73 0.35
N ILE A 47 -10.02 14.91 -0.97
CA ILE A 47 -9.98 13.79 -1.91
C ILE A 47 -8.70 12.97 -1.76
N VAL A 48 -7.54 13.62 -1.55
CA VAL A 48 -6.26 12.93 -1.33
C VAL A 48 -6.30 12.08 -0.05
N GLU A 49 -6.87 12.61 1.03
CA GLU A 49 -7.04 11.85 2.28
C GLU A 49 -8.01 10.68 2.14
N CYS A 50 -9.09 10.83 1.36
CA CYS A 50 -10.04 9.73 1.09
C CYS A 50 -9.45 8.61 0.23
N LEU A 51 -8.39 8.86 -0.53
CA LEU A 51 -7.72 7.85 -1.36
C LEU A 51 -6.58 7.13 -0.64
N ALA A 52 -6.25 7.53 0.59
CA ALA A 52 -5.22 6.88 1.38
C ALA A 52 -5.69 5.49 1.84
N VAL A 53 -5.04 4.45 1.35
CA VAL A 53 -5.28 3.07 1.81
C VAL A 53 -4.76 2.95 3.25
N PRO A 54 -5.55 2.46 4.21
CA PRO A 54 -5.07 2.25 5.56
C PRO A 54 -3.93 1.21 5.54
N MET A 55 -2.77 1.55 6.09
CA MET A 55 -1.58 0.69 6.09
C MET A 55 -1.38 -0.01 7.43
N THR A 56 -0.75 -1.19 7.39
CA THR A 56 -0.21 -1.87 8.58
C THR A 56 1.07 -1.20 9.08
N SER A 57 1.38 -1.40 10.36
CA SER A 57 2.63 -0.87 10.93
C SER A 57 3.83 -1.60 10.33
N THR A 58 4.94 -0.89 10.17
CA THR A 58 6.21 -1.48 9.66
C THR A 58 6.71 -2.61 10.53
N VAL A 59 6.55 -2.50 11.86
CA VAL A 59 6.90 -3.55 12.83
C VAL A 59 6.02 -4.80 12.65
N CYS A 60 4.73 -4.63 12.34
CA CYS A 60 3.87 -5.76 12.01
C CYS A 60 4.30 -6.43 10.71
N GLY A 61 4.65 -5.63 9.69
CA GLY A 61 5.23 -6.13 8.44
C GLY A 61 6.52 -6.92 8.63
N ALA A 62 7.44 -6.40 9.45
CA ALA A 62 8.68 -7.07 9.82
C ALA A 62 8.40 -8.40 10.55
N CYS A 63 7.49 -8.41 11.53
CA CYS A 63 7.10 -9.63 12.22
C CYS A 63 6.53 -10.70 11.27
N ALA A 64 5.59 -10.29 10.41
CA ALA A 64 4.99 -11.20 9.44
C ALA A 64 6.04 -11.76 8.47
N MET A 65 6.98 -10.92 8.01
CA MET A 65 8.09 -11.35 7.18
C MET A 65 8.96 -12.39 7.87
N VAL A 66 9.50 -12.05 9.04
CA VAL A 66 10.44 -12.92 9.75
C VAL A 66 9.81 -14.27 10.07
N VAL A 67 8.58 -14.29 10.60
CA VAL A 67 7.88 -15.54 10.94
C VAL A 67 7.61 -16.38 9.69
N THR A 68 7.22 -15.74 8.58
CA THR A 68 6.93 -16.44 7.32
C THR A 68 8.19 -17.05 6.71
N GLU A 69 9.25 -16.25 6.56
CA GLU A 69 10.51 -16.72 5.97
C GLU A 69 11.19 -17.78 6.86
N MET A 70 11.12 -17.64 8.18
CA MET A 70 11.62 -18.66 9.11
C MET A 70 10.91 -20.01 8.90
N GLU A 71 9.58 -20.04 8.83
CA GLU A 71 8.84 -21.29 8.59
C GLU A 71 9.13 -21.90 7.21
N ILE A 72 9.36 -21.07 6.18
CA ILE A 72 9.78 -21.52 4.85
C ILE A 72 11.16 -22.17 4.91
N MET A 73 12.15 -21.50 5.52
CA MET A 73 13.51 -22.04 5.64
C MET A 73 13.55 -23.32 6.48
N ILE A 74 12.73 -23.40 7.54
CA ILE A 74 12.59 -24.63 8.32
C ILE A 74 12.04 -25.77 7.44
N ALA A 75 11.01 -25.52 6.63
CA ALA A 75 10.44 -26.54 5.75
C ALA A 75 11.46 -27.04 4.71
N GLU A 76 12.26 -26.14 4.13
CA GLU A 76 13.34 -26.50 3.20
C GLU A 76 14.42 -27.38 3.86
N LEU A 77 14.78 -27.09 5.12
CA LEU A 77 15.73 -27.89 5.88
C LEU A 77 15.19 -29.28 6.20
N GLU A 78 13.90 -29.39 6.54
CA GLU A 78 13.23 -30.68 6.78
C GLU A 78 13.23 -31.54 5.51
N GLU A 79 12.88 -30.96 4.35
CA GLU A 79 12.93 -31.65 3.07
C GLU A 79 14.35 -32.12 2.73
N LYS A 80 15.37 -31.28 2.97
CA LYS A 80 16.77 -31.62 2.74
C LYS A 80 17.25 -32.76 3.64
N LYS A 81 16.85 -32.77 4.91
CA LYS A 81 17.12 -33.89 5.86
C LYS A 81 16.44 -35.17 5.36
N GLN A 82 15.18 -35.09 4.95
CA GLN A 82 14.43 -36.22 4.41
C GLN A 82 15.06 -36.78 3.11
N ARG A 83 15.52 -35.92 2.21
CA ARG A 83 16.22 -36.33 0.97
C ARG A 83 17.54 -37.05 1.26
N LYS A 84 18.31 -36.59 2.26
CA LYS A 84 19.55 -37.27 2.68
C LYS A 84 19.28 -38.67 3.25
N TYR A 85 18.15 -38.86 3.95
CA TYR A 85 17.73 -40.16 4.44
C TYR A 85 17.49 -41.17 3.31
N TYR A 86 16.75 -40.81 2.27
CA TYR A 86 16.47 -41.72 1.14
C TYR A 86 17.70 -42.12 0.32
N HIS A 87 18.78 -41.32 0.36
CA HIS A 87 20.02 -41.60 -0.38
C HIS A 87 21.09 -42.32 0.46
N LEU A 88 20.84 -42.64 1.73
CA LEU A 88 21.82 -43.34 2.56
C LEU A 88 21.80 -44.85 2.25
N PRO A 89 22.96 -45.48 1.92
CA PRO A 89 23.02 -46.93 1.74
C PRO A 89 22.59 -47.64 3.02
N SER A 90 21.63 -48.55 2.92
CA SER A 90 21.17 -49.40 4.04
C SER A 90 22.35 -50.12 4.70
N GLY A 91 22.94 -49.53 5.75
CA GLY A 91 24.15 -50.14 6.33
C GLY A 91 24.86 -49.44 7.48
N THR A 92 24.54 -48.21 7.86
CA THR A 92 25.25 -47.54 8.97
C THR A 92 24.32 -46.86 9.97
N GLY A 93 24.22 -47.50 11.13
CA GLY A 93 24.11 -46.83 12.42
C GLY A 93 22.72 -46.38 12.83
N ASN A 94 22.16 -47.10 13.80
CA ASN A 94 21.15 -46.60 14.75
C ASN A 94 21.48 -45.15 15.17
N GLN A 95 20.80 -44.17 14.60
CA GLN A 95 20.48 -42.95 15.35
C GLN A 95 18.96 -42.79 15.29
N ASP A 96 18.39 -42.19 16.32
CA ASP A 96 16.95 -41.92 16.42
C ASP A 96 16.51 -40.90 15.36
N PHE A 97 16.44 -41.36 14.10
CA PHE A 97 16.19 -40.55 12.91
C PHE A 97 14.69 -40.36 12.59
N ASN A 98 13.80 -40.98 13.37
CA ASN A 98 12.34 -40.81 13.26
C ASN A 98 11.80 -39.69 14.17
N ARG A 99 12.68 -38.91 14.81
CA ARG A 99 12.25 -37.78 15.62
C ARG A 99 11.93 -36.62 14.67
N PRO A 100 10.72 -36.02 14.73
CA PRO A 100 10.46 -34.75 14.04
C PRO A 100 11.60 -33.81 14.39
N SER A 101 12.13 -33.11 13.39
CA SER A 101 13.33 -32.32 13.56
C SER A 101 13.14 -31.44 14.79
N SER A 102 13.90 -31.72 15.86
CA SER A 102 13.91 -30.80 16.99
C SER A 102 14.55 -29.55 16.42
N ARG A 103 13.75 -28.52 16.16
CA ARG A 103 14.22 -27.22 15.71
C ARG A 103 15.19 -26.71 16.79
N SER A 104 16.47 -27.01 16.61
CA SER A 104 17.49 -26.71 17.61
C SER A 104 17.76 -25.22 17.57
N GLU A 105 17.98 -24.61 18.72
CA GLU A 105 18.18 -23.15 18.84
C GLU A 105 19.25 -22.65 17.88
N SER A 106 20.37 -23.36 17.75
CA SER A 106 21.45 -23.02 16.81
C SER A 106 21.02 -23.00 15.34
N GLN A 107 20.07 -23.86 14.94
CA GLN A 107 19.54 -23.87 13.57
C GLN A 107 18.58 -22.69 13.35
N LEU A 108 17.85 -22.28 14.39
CA LEU A 108 16.94 -21.14 14.32
C LEU A 108 17.70 -19.82 14.29
N SER A 109 18.74 -19.67 15.12
CA SER A 109 19.59 -18.48 15.11
C SER A 109 20.28 -18.27 13.75
N GLU A 110 20.81 -19.33 13.12
CA GLU A 110 21.42 -19.24 11.78
C GLU A 110 20.41 -18.79 10.70
N ILE A 111 19.15 -19.19 10.83
CA ILE A 111 18.06 -18.72 9.95
C ILE A 111 17.79 -17.23 10.17
N LEU A 112 17.71 -16.80 11.43
CA LEU A 112 17.41 -15.42 11.78
C LEU A 112 18.52 -14.44 11.38
N GLU A 113 19.78 -14.86 11.39
CA GLU A 113 20.91 -14.03 10.93
C GLU A 113 20.75 -13.53 9.49
N ASN A 114 20.14 -14.34 8.61
CA ASN A 114 20.02 -14.04 7.18
C ASN A 114 18.58 -13.73 6.73
N VAL A 115 17.63 -13.67 7.67
CA VAL A 115 16.20 -13.48 7.32
C VAL A 115 15.91 -12.07 6.82
N CYS A 116 16.62 -11.06 7.35
CA CYS A 116 16.41 -9.66 6.93
C CYS A 116 16.92 -9.36 5.52
N ASP A 117 17.85 -10.15 4.98
CA ASP A 117 18.30 -10.07 3.58
C ASP A 117 17.15 -10.35 2.60
N LYS A 118 16.13 -11.10 3.06
CA LYS A 118 14.90 -11.39 2.30
C LYS A 118 13.92 -10.24 2.24
N SER A 119 14.17 -9.12 2.94
CA SER A 119 13.36 -7.89 2.86
C SER A 119 13.15 -7.40 1.42
N SER A 120 14.17 -7.56 0.58
CA SER A 120 14.12 -7.20 -0.84
C SER A 120 13.11 -8.03 -1.65
N GLU A 121 12.69 -9.19 -1.16
CA GLU A 121 11.66 -10.04 -1.77
C GLU A 121 10.25 -9.67 -1.30
N TRP A 122 10.08 -8.69 -0.41
CA TRP A 122 8.80 -8.28 0.13
C TRP A 122 8.35 -6.92 -0.43
N THR A 123 7.04 -6.69 -0.46
CA THR A 123 6.45 -5.44 -0.93
C THR A 123 5.11 -5.15 -0.26
N ALA A 124 4.69 -3.89 -0.27
CA ALA A 124 3.39 -3.48 0.21
C ALA A 124 2.30 -3.79 -0.82
N VAL A 125 1.26 -4.50 -0.39
CA VAL A 125 0.12 -4.92 -1.21
C VAL A 125 -1.19 -4.64 -0.49
N ILE A 126 -2.28 -4.48 -1.24
CA ILE A 126 -3.62 -4.37 -0.66
C ILE A 126 -4.15 -5.78 -0.38
N HIS A 127 -4.50 -6.04 0.87
CA HIS A 127 -5.10 -7.30 1.28
C HIS A 127 -6.49 -7.44 0.65
N PRO A 128 -6.80 -8.54 -0.06
CA PRO A 128 -8.04 -8.68 -0.83
C PRO A 128 -9.31 -8.70 0.02
N ARG A 129 -9.29 -9.36 1.19
CA ARG A 129 -10.43 -9.38 2.12
C ARG A 129 -10.64 -8.10 2.92
N THR A 130 -9.57 -7.52 3.45
CA THR A 130 -9.66 -6.45 4.44
C THR A 130 -9.53 -5.07 3.81
N GLY A 131 -9.04 -4.98 2.57
CA GLY A 131 -8.76 -3.72 1.88
C GLY A 131 -7.61 -2.91 2.50
N LYS A 132 -6.92 -3.48 3.50
CA LYS A 132 -5.81 -2.83 4.21
C LYS A 132 -4.48 -3.12 3.52
N GLY A 133 -3.58 -2.14 3.47
CA GLY A 133 -2.23 -2.32 2.95
C GLY A 133 -1.35 -3.12 3.91
N VAL A 134 -0.92 -4.30 3.48
CA VAL A 134 -0.12 -5.29 4.23
C VAL A 134 1.20 -5.56 3.50
N TYR A 135 2.20 -6.06 4.22
CA TYR A 135 3.44 -6.52 3.59
C TYR A 135 3.30 -7.99 3.21
N ALA A 136 3.66 -8.32 1.97
CA ALA A 136 3.65 -9.68 1.47
C ALA A 136 4.85 -9.94 0.57
N ARG A 137 5.20 -11.21 0.41
CA ARG A 137 6.25 -11.61 -0.53
C ARG A 137 5.85 -11.22 -1.94
N ARG A 138 6.80 -10.66 -2.68
CA ARG A 138 6.65 -10.22 -4.06
C ARG A 138 6.16 -11.37 -4.92
N ALA A 139 6.60 -12.62 -4.71
CA ALA A 139 6.12 -13.80 -5.43
C ALA A 139 4.57 -13.92 -5.46
N THR A 140 3.88 -13.31 -4.50
CA THR A 140 2.42 -13.14 -4.46
C THR A 140 1.94 -11.98 -5.36
N LEU A 141 2.64 -11.71 -6.47
CA LEU A 141 2.51 -10.56 -7.42
C LEU A 141 1.11 -10.36 -8.01
N LYS A 142 0.17 -11.27 -7.73
CA LYS A 142 -1.23 -11.16 -8.15
C LYS A 142 -2.00 -10.08 -7.39
N LEU A 143 -1.43 -9.49 -6.35
CA LEU A 143 -2.07 -8.47 -5.52
C LEU A 143 -1.79 -7.04 -6.02
N ILE A 144 -2.73 -6.14 -5.77
CA ILE A 144 -2.59 -4.72 -6.10
C ILE A 144 -1.48 -4.15 -5.21
N GLN A 145 -0.40 -3.66 -5.83
CA GLN A 145 0.68 -3.01 -5.10
C GLN A 145 0.23 -1.64 -4.60
N VAL A 146 0.57 -1.34 -3.35
CA VAL A 146 0.47 0.02 -2.83
C VAL A 146 1.69 0.80 -3.36
N PRO A 147 1.52 2.03 -3.90
CA PRO A 147 2.65 2.87 -4.26
C PRO A 147 3.66 2.91 -3.11
N GLU A 148 4.93 2.64 -3.43
CA GLU A 148 6.00 2.32 -2.48
C GLU A 148 6.06 3.35 -1.34
N HIS A 149 5.62 2.92 -0.15
CA HIS A 149 5.48 3.78 1.03
C HIS A 149 6.75 3.83 1.88
N ILE A 150 7.61 2.80 1.74
CA ILE A 150 8.90 2.65 2.40
C ILE A 150 9.91 2.03 1.43
N THR A 151 11.19 2.40 1.54
CA THR A 151 12.26 1.81 0.72
C THR A 151 12.65 0.43 1.23
N ILE A 152 13.30 -0.37 0.37
CA ILE A 152 13.84 -1.69 0.76
C ILE A 152 14.75 -1.57 2.00
N HIS A 153 15.64 -0.59 2.03
CA HIS A 153 16.54 -0.36 3.18
C HIS A 153 15.79 -0.03 4.46
N GLN A 154 14.73 0.79 4.40
CA GLN A 154 13.92 1.08 5.58
C GLN A 154 13.19 -0.16 6.11
N PHE A 155 12.84 -1.10 5.23
CA PHE A 155 12.23 -2.36 5.63
C PHE A 155 13.24 -3.34 6.22
N GLU A 156 14.47 -3.36 5.68
CA GLU A 156 15.62 -4.09 6.21
C GLU A 156 16.00 -3.61 7.63
N ASP A 157 16.06 -2.29 7.83
CA ASP A 157 16.29 -1.68 9.15
C ASP A 157 15.19 -2.09 10.15
N ALA A 158 13.91 -1.99 9.73
CA ALA A 158 12.78 -2.38 10.57
C ALA A 158 12.78 -3.88 10.93
N CYS A 159 13.30 -4.74 10.03
CA CYS A 159 13.51 -6.16 10.32
C CYS A 159 14.60 -6.35 11.38
N SER A 160 15.72 -5.65 11.23
CA SER A 160 16.84 -5.72 12.18
C SER A 160 16.40 -5.27 13.57
N ASP A 161 15.72 -4.12 13.66
CA ASP A 161 15.16 -3.59 14.91
C ASP A 161 14.16 -4.57 15.57
N PHE A 162 13.39 -5.29 14.75
CA PHE A 162 12.47 -6.31 15.23
C PHE A 162 13.20 -7.52 15.81
N LEU A 163 14.22 -8.05 15.12
CA LEU A 163 15.00 -9.19 15.63
C LEU A 163 15.68 -8.83 16.94
N ASP A 164 16.33 -7.67 17.01
CA ASP A 164 16.98 -7.17 18.23
C ASP A 164 16.02 -7.16 19.45
N SER A 165 14.73 -6.94 19.20
CA SER A 165 13.70 -6.83 20.25
C SER A 165 12.98 -8.15 20.59
N TYR A 166 12.93 -9.10 19.66
CA TYR A 166 12.03 -10.26 19.73
C TYR A 166 12.69 -11.62 19.43
N GLU A 167 13.98 -11.68 19.10
CA GLU A 167 14.72 -12.91 18.74
C GLU A 167 14.47 -14.05 19.73
N ASP A 168 14.75 -13.86 21.02
CA ASP A 168 14.60 -14.91 22.04
C ASP A 168 13.18 -15.49 22.10
N ARG A 169 12.18 -14.60 21.99
CA ARG A 169 10.75 -14.98 22.01
C ARG A 169 10.38 -15.75 20.74
N LEU A 170 10.95 -15.34 19.62
CA LEU A 170 10.73 -15.96 18.32
C LEU A 170 11.34 -17.37 18.28
N ILE A 171 12.58 -17.54 18.77
CA ILE A 171 13.23 -18.86 18.88
C ILE A 171 12.38 -19.79 19.75
N ASN A 172 11.93 -19.32 20.91
CA ASN A 172 11.10 -20.12 21.81
C ASN A 172 9.75 -20.51 21.18
N PHE A 173 9.14 -19.60 20.42
CA PHE A 173 7.92 -19.87 19.67
C PHE A 173 8.15 -20.92 18.57
N ALA A 174 9.25 -20.78 17.84
CA ALA A 174 9.59 -21.62 16.70
C ALA A 174 9.89 -23.08 17.07
N HIS A 175 10.20 -23.40 18.33
CA HIS A 175 10.40 -24.78 18.78
C HIS A 175 9.20 -25.71 18.52
N LYS A 176 8.00 -25.15 18.42
CA LYS A 176 6.78 -25.90 18.10
C LYS A 176 6.31 -25.49 16.72
N LYS A 177 5.74 -26.46 15.99
CA LYS A 177 5.06 -26.19 14.73
C LYS A 177 3.67 -25.63 15.04
N HIS A 178 3.31 -24.55 14.36
CA HIS A 178 2.02 -23.89 14.50
C HIS A 178 1.30 -23.88 13.15
N GLU A 179 -0.03 -23.91 13.17
CA GLU A 179 -0.86 -23.88 11.95
C GLU A 179 -0.89 -22.48 11.34
N GLU A 180 -1.06 -21.45 12.17
CA GLU A 180 -1.06 -20.04 11.76
C GLU A 180 0.04 -19.27 12.51
N PRO A 181 1.32 -19.45 12.13
CA PRO A 181 2.46 -18.97 12.91
C PRO A 181 2.49 -17.44 13.02
N VAL A 182 2.11 -16.71 11.95
CA VAL A 182 2.08 -15.24 11.92
C VAL A 182 1.01 -14.69 12.87
N SER A 183 -0.21 -15.25 12.84
CA SER A 183 -1.30 -14.82 13.71
C SER A 183 -0.97 -15.07 15.18
N GLN A 184 -0.55 -16.30 15.51
CA GLN A 184 -0.24 -16.69 16.88
C GLN A 184 0.95 -15.92 17.47
N PHE A 185 1.99 -15.65 16.67
CA PHE A 185 3.14 -14.89 17.17
C PHE A 185 2.87 -13.37 17.16
N CYS A 186 2.63 -12.80 15.99
CA CYS A 186 2.61 -11.35 15.80
C CYS A 186 1.37 -10.67 16.42
N HIS A 187 0.22 -11.35 16.44
CA HIS A 187 -1.00 -10.83 17.06
C HIS A 187 -1.16 -11.29 18.51
N GLU A 188 -1.14 -12.60 18.78
CA GLU A 188 -1.47 -13.11 20.12
C GLU A 188 -0.31 -12.96 21.12
N THR A 189 0.90 -13.34 20.71
CA THR A 189 2.06 -13.42 21.61
C THR A 189 2.68 -12.05 21.89
N ILE A 190 3.04 -11.30 20.84
CA ILE A 190 3.77 -10.02 20.98
C ILE A 190 2.91 -8.79 20.72
N LYS A 191 1.69 -8.95 20.18
CA LYS A 191 0.68 -7.88 20.00
C LYS A 191 1.15 -6.67 19.18
N VAL A 192 2.04 -6.90 18.21
CA VAL A 192 2.50 -5.86 17.27
C VAL A 192 1.56 -5.70 16.07
N CYS A 193 0.77 -6.73 15.78
CA CYS A 193 -0.24 -6.76 14.73
C CYS A 193 -1.66 -6.80 15.31
N THR A 194 -2.63 -6.28 14.54
CA THR A 194 -4.06 -6.51 14.80
C THR A 194 -4.56 -7.77 14.07
N ALA A 195 -5.71 -8.32 14.46
CA ALA A 195 -6.31 -9.49 13.81
C ALA A 195 -6.57 -9.27 12.30
N VAL A 196 -6.83 -8.03 11.89
CA VAL A 196 -7.04 -7.65 10.49
C VAL A 196 -5.74 -7.73 9.68
N ASP A 197 -4.59 -7.49 10.32
CA ASP A 197 -3.28 -7.45 9.66
C ASP A 197 -2.74 -8.85 9.35
N VAL A 198 -3.12 -9.84 10.17
CA VAL A 198 -2.66 -11.23 10.10
C VAL A 198 -3.69 -12.18 9.48
N THR A 199 -4.72 -11.63 8.83
CA THR A 199 -5.73 -12.44 8.16
C THR A 199 -5.07 -13.26 7.04
N PRO A 200 -5.30 -14.58 6.95
CA PRO A 200 -4.69 -15.40 5.91
C PRO A 200 -5.18 -15.00 4.51
N MET A 201 -4.24 -14.87 3.58
CA MET A 201 -4.51 -14.62 2.17
C MET A 201 -4.65 -15.98 1.47
N THR A 202 -5.87 -16.38 1.09
CA THR A 202 -6.08 -17.61 0.30
C THR A 202 -5.94 -17.33 -1.20
N ASP A 203 -5.34 -18.26 -1.94
CA ASP A 203 -5.05 -18.12 -3.38
C ASP A 203 -6.28 -17.85 -4.25
N GLU A 204 -7.46 -18.34 -3.84
CA GLU A 204 -8.73 -18.15 -4.56
C GLU A 204 -9.20 -16.69 -4.58
N GLU A 205 -8.83 -15.91 -3.57
CA GLU A 205 -9.34 -14.54 -3.39
C GLU A 205 -8.48 -13.48 -4.05
N SER A 206 -7.20 -13.78 -4.23
CA SER A 206 -6.33 -12.99 -5.08
C SER A 206 -6.86 -12.97 -6.52
N GLY A 207 -7.44 -14.08 -7.01
CA GLY A 207 -8.09 -14.15 -8.32
C GLY A 207 -9.38 -13.33 -8.41
N LYS A 208 -10.24 -13.37 -7.37
CA LYS A 208 -11.50 -12.61 -7.34
C LYS A 208 -11.29 -11.09 -7.31
N THR A 209 -10.24 -10.63 -6.63
CA THR A 209 -9.90 -9.21 -6.53
C THR A 209 -9.35 -8.66 -7.86
N GLN A 210 -8.60 -9.48 -8.61
CA GLN A 210 -8.15 -9.11 -9.96
C GLN A 210 -9.32 -8.87 -10.91
N ILE A 211 -10.29 -9.80 -10.94
CA ILE A 211 -11.48 -9.70 -11.80
C ILE A 211 -12.23 -8.39 -11.54
N LEU A 212 -12.39 -8.02 -10.26
CA LEU A 212 -13.04 -6.76 -9.89
C LEU A 212 -12.22 -5.55 -10.37
N SER A 213 -10.90 -5.56 -10.19
CA SER A 213 -10.03 -4.44 -10.58
C SER A 213 -9.90 -4.26 -12.10
N ASP A 214 -9.93 -5.35 -12.86
CA ASP A 214 -9.81 -5.31 -14.32
C ASP A 214 -11.13 -4.86 -14.96
N GLU A 215 -12.27 -5.29 -14.42
CA GLU A 215 -13.59 -4.81 -14.85
C GLU A 215 -13.74 -3.30 -14.62
N GLU A 216 -13.23 -2.78 -13.49
CA GLU A 216 -13.22 -1.34 -13.20
C GLU A 216 -12.34 -0.55 -14.17
N LYS A 217 -11.16 -1.07 -14.52
CA LYS A 217 -10.26 -0.46 -15.50
C LYS A 217 -10.87 -0.47 -16.91
N GLU A 218 -11.46 -1.59 -17.32
CA GLU A 218 -12.11 -1.71 -18.63
C GLU A 218 -13.27 -0.71 -18.76
N LYS A 219 -14.10 -0.59 -17.72
CA LYS A 219 -15.20 0.38 -17.66
C LYS A 219 -14.71 1.83 -17.69
N ALA A 220 -13.55 2.12 -17.09
CA ALA A 220 -12.94 3.44 -17.13
C ALA A 220 -12.42 3.79 -18.53
N VAL A 221 -11.78 2.83 -19.21
CA VAL A 221 -11.30 2.97 -20.60
C VAL A 221 -12.47 3.17 -21.57
N GLU A 222 -13.53 2.39 -21.43
CA GLU A 222 -14.71 2.50 -22.30
C GLU A 222 -15.41 3.87 -22.16
N ARG A 223 -15.53 4.37 -20.92
CA ARG A 223 -16.03 5.73 -20.67
C ARG A 223 -15.15 6.81 -21.29
N ALA A 224 -13.82 6.64 -21.25
CA ALA A 224 -12.90 7.58 -21.88
C ALA A 224 -13.01 7.56 -23.41
N LEU A 225 -13.10 6.37 -24.00
CA LEU A 225 -13.26 6.19 -25.45
C LEU A 225 -14.58 6.79 -25.96
N ASN A 226 -15.68 6.59 -25.23
CA ASN A 226 -16.98 7.17 -25.58
C ASN A 226 -16.98 8.71 -25.48
N LYS A 227 -16.22 9.29 -24.54
CA LYS A 227 -16.05 10.75 -24.47
C LYS A 227 -15.26 11.32 -25.66
N LEU A 228 -14.28 10.59 -26.17
CA LEU A 228 -13.51 11.01 -27.35
C LEU A 228 -14.37 10.97 -28.61
N LYS A 229 -15.13 9.89 -28.84
CA LYS A 229 -16.04 9.76 -29.99
C LYS A 229 -17.06 10.91 -30.07
N ARG A 230 -17.64 11.31 -28.94
CA ARG A 230 -18.60 12.42 -28.90
C ARG A 230 -17.96 13.77 -29.24
N LYS A 231 -16.69 13.99 -28.88
CA LYS A 231 -15.95 15.20 -29.25
C LYS A 231 -15.61 15.26 -30.75
N ASP A 232 -15.34 14.11 -31.36
CA ASP A 232 -15.03 14.02 -32.80
C ASP A 232 -16.30 14.16 -33.68
N GLU A 233 -17.48 13.86 -33.13
CA GLU A 233 -18.77 14.14 -33.76
C GLU A 233 -19.10 15.63 -33.67
N GLU A 234 -19.01 16.23 -32.48
CA GLU A 234 -19.28 17.66 -32.27
C GLU A 234 -18.34 18.56 -33.09
N LYS A 235 -17.07 18.17 -33.26
CA LYS A 235 -16.10 18.93 -34.06
C LYS A 235 -16.32 18.83 -35.58
N ARG A 236 -17.03 17.80 -36.05
CA ARG A 236 -17.41 17.65 -37.48
C ARG A 236 -18.65 18.44 -37.85
N ASP A 237 -19.50 18.75 -36.89
CA ASP A 237 -20.70 19.55 -37.10
C ASP A 237 -20.38 21.07 -37.13
N ASP A 238 -19.23 21.49 -36.60
CA ASP A 238 -18.74 22.88 -36.65
C ASP A 238 -17.93 23.23 -37.92
N GLU A 239 -17.55 22.23 -38.73
CA GLU A 239 -16.80 22.40 -40.00
C GLU A 239 -17.68 22.31 -41.26
N LEU A 240 -19.01 22.16 -41.13
CA LEU A 240 -19.99 22.16 -42.23
C LEU A 240 -20.83 23.45 -42.26
#